data_AF-A0A0B6Z6R9-F1
#
_entry.id   AF-A0A0B6Z6R9-F1
#
_cell.length_a   1.000
_cell.length_b   1.000
_cell.length_c   1.000
_cell.angle_alpha   90.00
_cell.angle_beta   90.00
_cell.angle_gamma   90.00
#
_symmetry.space_group_name_H-M   'P 1'
#
loop_
_entity.id
_entity.type
_entity.pdbx_description
1 polymer ?
#
loop_
_entity_poly.entity_id
_entity_poly.type
_entity_poly.pdbx_seq_one_letter_code
_entity_poly.pdbx_strand_id
1 'polypeptide(L)'
;MPIDRASIVSGASLGKTLPTTPKNFRNQGANIKKVAVTMLDREAAGSQQGQLIEFDQTLPLENIIQEICQGWNFSDPKSYALRFNENNQKMYITEKNR
;
A
#
# COMPACT_ATOMS: atom_id res chain seq x y z
N MET A 1 -50.45 22.82 -53.45
CA MET A 1 -49.15 23.54 -53.49
C MET A 1 -48.86 24.01 -52.06
N PRO A 2 -47.64 23.83 -51.54
CA PRO A 2 -47.19 22.70 -50.72
C PRO A 2 -46.76 23.15 -49.28
N ILE A 3 -46.28 22.38 -48.28
CA ILE A 3 -45.90 20.96 -48.05
C ILE A 3 -45.81 20.74 -46.52
N ASP A 4 -46.25 19.59 -46.04
CA ASP A 4 -45.93 19.00 -44.73
C ASP A 4 -44.41 18.81 -44.52
N ARG A 5 -43.90 19.10 -43.31
CA ARG A 5 -42.73 18.35 -42.82
C ARG A 5 -42.70 18.24 -41.30
N ALA A 6 -43.01 17.04 -40.82
CA ALA A 6 -42.67 16.60 -39.48
C ALA A 6 -41.13 16.59 -39.28
N SER A 7 -40.67 16.95 -38.09
CA SER A 7 -39.40 16.48 -37.55
C SER A 7 -39.45 16.30 -36.04
N ILE A 8 -39.54 15.03 -35.69
CA ILE A 8 -38.96 14.35 -34.54
C ILE A 8 -37.71 15.02 -33.96
N VAL A 9 -37.68 15.15 -32.63
CA VAL A 9 -36.51 14.71 -31.85
C VAL A 9 -36.97 14.09 -30.53
N SER A 10 -36.79 12.77 -30.47
CA SER A 10 -36.84 11.97 -29.25
C SER A 10 -35.69 12.35 -28.33
N GLY A 11 -35.92 12.34 -27.02
CA GLY A 11 -34.84 12.55 -26.06
C GLY A 11 -35.30 12.41 -24.62
N ALA A 12 -35.73 11.21 -24.22
CA ALA A 12 -35.69 10.81 -22.82
C ALA A 12 -34.26 10.99 -22.29
N SER A 13 -34.09 11.45 -21.04
CA SER A 13 -33.22 10.79 -20.07
C SER A 13 -33.14 11.53 -18.74
N LEU A 14 -33.66 10.84 -17.73
CA LEU A 14 -33.09 10.61 -16.39
C LEU A 14 -32.61 11.81 -15.57
N GLY A 15 -33.24 11.93 -14.39
CA GLY A 15 -32.77 12.73 -13.28
C GLY A 15 -31.28 12.50 -12.99
N LYS A 16 -30.54 13.62 -12.95
CA LYS A 16 -29.20 13.67 -12.38
C LYS A 16 -29.33 13.71 -10.86
N THR A 17 -29.72 12.60 -10.24
CA THR A 17 -29.35 12.36 -8.85
C THR A 17 -27.84 12.13 -8.82
N LEU A 18 -27.15 13.00 -8.10
CA LEU A 18 -25.73 12.88 -7.79
C LEU A 18 -25.47 11.49 -7.19
N PRO A 19 -24.57 10.66 -7.74
CA PRO A 19 -24.11 9.48 -7.04
C PRO A 19 -23.16 9.96 -5.94
N THR A 20 -23.71 10.36 -4.80
CA THR A 20 -22.92 10.43 -3.56
C THR A 20 -22.76 9.01 -3.08
N THR A 21 -21.92 8.24 -3.77
CA THR A 21 -21.40 7.00 -3.20
C THR A 21 -20.55 7.44 -2.03
N PRO A 22 -20.88 7.10 -0.77
CA PRO A 22 -19.86 7.14 0.26
C PRO A 22 -18.80 6.16 -0.20
N LYS A 23 -17.68 6.67 -0.73
CA LYS A 23 -16.46 5.87 -0.84
C LYS A 23 -16.24 5.37 0.57
N ASN A 24 -16.50 4.09 0.75
CA ASN A 24 -16.27 3.38 1.99
C ASN A 24 -14.76 3.45 2.17
N PHE A 25 -14.26 4.53 2.81
CA PHE A 25 -12.92 4.61 3.38
C PHE A 25 -12.92 3.66 4.57
N ARG A 26 -13.16 2.38 4.26
CA ARG A 26 -13.27 1.30 5.21
C ARG A 26 -11.87 1.13 5.75
N ASN A 27 -11.59 1.79 6.86
CA ASN A 27 -10.48 1.52 7.77
C ASN A 27 -9.23 0.98 7.05
N GLN A 28 -8.73 1.70 6.03
CA GLN A 28 -7.59 1.21 5.25
C GLN A 28 -6.33 1.08 6.13
N GLY A 29 -6.29 1.79 7.27
CA GLY A 29 -5.23 1.66 8.28
C GLY A 29 -5.36 0.51 9.27
N ALA A 30 -6.45 -0.27 9.30
CA ALA A 30 -6.59 -1.36 10.28
C ALA A 30 -5.56 -2.49 10.08
N ASN A 31 -5.13 -2.68 8.84
CA ASN A 31 -4.14 -3.68 8.45
C ASN A 31 -2.72 -3.10 8.37
N ILE A 32 -2.53 -1.81 8.70
CA ILE A 32 -1.23 -1.16 8.63
C ILE A 32 -0.62 -1.14 10.04
N LYS A 33 0.56 -1.75 10.19
CA LYS A 33 1.35 -1.74 11.42
C LYS A 33 2.53 -0.79 11.26
N LYS A 34 2.67 0.21 12.13
CA LYS A 34 3.84 1.10 12.10
C LYS A 34 4.99 0.40 12.83
N VAL A 35 6.09 0.16 12.13
CA VAL A 35 7.26 -0.56 12.68
C VAL A 35 8.54 0.21 12.40
N ALA A 36 9.52 0.05 13.28
CA ALA A 36 10.87 0.57 13.10
C ALA A 36 11.80 -0.58 12.69
N VAL A 37 12.41 -0.48 11.52
CA VAL A 37 13.37 -1.48 11.02
C VAL A 37 14.77 -0.97 11.27
N THR A 38 15.59 -1.79 11.92
CA THR A 38 16.99 -1.48 12.24
C THR A 38 17.91 -2.49 11.61
N MET A 39 19.07 -2.05 11.13
CA MET A 39 20.15 -2.93 10.72
C MET A 39 20.82 -3.54 11.95
N LEU A 40 21.01 -4.86 11.93
CA LEU A 40 21.75 -5.58 12.98
C LEU A 40 23.26 -5.35 12.84
N ASP A 41 23.73 -5.18 11.61
CA ASP A 41 25.14 -5.02 11.30
C ASP A 41 25.55 -3.55 11.41
N ARG A 42 26.37 -3.23 12.41
CA ARG A 42 26.81 -1.86 12.72
C ARG A 42 27.80 -1.29 11.69
N GLU A 43 28.42 -2.14 10.88
CA GLU A 43 29.39 -1.72 9.86
C GLU A 43 28.67 -1.38 8.54
N ALA A 44 27.62 -2.12 8.20
CA ALA A 44 26.72 -1.79 7.09
C ALA A 44 25.70 -0.70 7.46
N ALA A 45 25.39 -0.49 8.74
CA ALA A 45 24.56 0.60 9.25
C ALA A 45 25.36 1.88 9.46
N GLY A 46 26.04 2.39 8.44
CA GLY A 46 26.77 3.66 8.56
C GLY A 46 25.85 4.79 9.05
N SER A 47 25.96 5.22 10.31
CA SER A 47 25.13 6.28 10.94
C SER A 47 23.60 6.22 10.68
N GLN A 48 23.07 5.10 10.17
CA GLN A 48 21.69 5.00 9.72
C GLN A 48 20.81 4.67 10.91
N GLN A 49 20.09 5.71 11.36
CA GLN A 49 19.01 5.60 12.33
C GLN A 49 17.90 4.73 11.71
N GLY A 50 17.27 3.87 12.52
CA GLY A 50 16.27 2.90 12.04
C GLY A 50 15.16 3.55 11.21
N GLN A 51 14.74 2.87 10.15
CA GLN A 51 13.71 3.37 9.25
C GLN A 51 12.32 3.08 9.81
N LEU A 52 11.49 4.12 9.92
CA LEU A 52 10.09 3.97 10.24
C LEU A 52 9.33 3.64 8.97
N ILE A 53 8.66 2.50 8.94
CA ILE A 53 7.84 2.07 7.81
C ILE A 53 6.42 1.73 8.25
N GLU A 54 5.50 1.89 7.32
CA GLU A 54 4.11 1.46 7.45
C GLU A 54 3.99 0.06 6.85
N PHE A 55 4.04 -0.94 7.71
CA PHE A 55 3.93 -2.34 7.32
C PHE A 55 2.47 -2.66 7.01
N ASP A 56 2.09 -2.61 5.73
CA ASP A 56 0.76 -2.98 5.26
C ASP A 56 0.64 -4.51 5.15
N GLN A 57 -0.18 -5.10 6.02
CA GLN A 57 -0.42 -6.56 6.08
C GLN A 57 -1.16 -7.10 4.85
N THR A 58 -1.79 -6.21 4.05
CA THR A 58 -2.46 -6.58 2.80
C THR A 58 -1.49 -6.77 1.64
N LEU A 59 -0.27 -6.20 1.75
CA LEU A 59 0.80 -6.36 0.78
C LEU A 59 1.65 -7.60 1.12
N PRO A 60 2.30 -8.21 0.11
CA PRO A 60 3.27 -9.27 0.35
C PRO A 60 4.51 -8.70 1.05
N LEU A 61 5.14 -9.49 1.92
CA LEU A 61 6.37 -9.15 2.63
C LEU A 61 7.47 -8.66 1.68
N GLU A 62 7.54 -9.26 0.48
CA GLU A 62 8.53 -8.90 -0.54
C GLU A 62 8.41 -7.44 -0.97
N ASN A 63 7.19 -6.89 -1.11
CA ASN A 63 6.99 -5.48 -1.42
C ASN A 63 7.50 -4.59 -0.28
N ILE A 64 7.22 -4.98 0.96
CA ILE A 64 7.64 -4.22 2.15
C ILE A 64 9.16 -4.23 2.27
N ILE A 65 9.80 -5.39 2.07
CA ILE A 65 11.25 -5.53 2.08
C ILE A 65 11.88 -4.72 0.95
N GLN A 66 11.27 -4.73 -0.24
CA GLN A 66 11.73 -3.93 -1.37
C GLN A 66 11.69 -2.44 -1.05
N GLU A 67 10.63 -1.94 -0.40
CA GLU A 67 10.52 -0.54 0.00
C GLU A 67 11.60 -0.14 1.02
N ILE A 68 11.87 -0.99 2.01
CA ILE A 68 12.96 -0.78 2.98
C ILE A 68 14.32 -0.74 2.23
N CYS A 69 14.55 -1.69 1.34
CA CYS A 69 15.78 -1.76 0.56
C CYS A 69 15.95 -0.54 -0.34
N GLN A 70 14.88 -0.03 -0.94
CA GLN A 70 14.92 1.22 -1.70
C GLN A 70 15.28 2.42 -0.81
N GLY A 71 14.72 2.51 0.39
CA GLY A 71 15.03 3.56 1.36
C GLY A 71 16.49 3.54 1.82
N TRP A 72 17.10 2.37 1.91
CA TRP A 72 18.52 2.18 2.26
C TRP A 72 19.44 2.01 1.05
N ASN A 73 18.90 2.12 -0.16
CA ASN A 73 19.63 2.02 -1.41
C ASN A 73 20.40 0.68 -1.58
N PHE A 74 19.77 -0.42 -1.15
CA PHE A 74 20.27 -1.79 -1.33
C PHE A 74 19.88 -2.36 -2.70
N SER A 75 20.85 -2.97 -3.37
CA SER A 75 20.67 -3.52 -4.73
C SER A 75 19.90 -4.84 -4.79
N ASP A 76 19.84 -5.61 -3.69
CA ASP A 76 19.31 -6.98 -3.69
C ASP A 76 18.22 -7.23 -2.62
N PRO A 77 16.99 -6.73 -2.80
CA PRO A 77 15.93 -6.85 -1.81
C PRO A 77 15.55 -8.30 -1.45
N LYS A 78 15.74 -9.26 -2.36
CA LYS A 78 15.43 -10.68 -2.12
C LYS A 78 16.43 -11.38 -1.19
N SER A 79 17.63 -10.81 -1.01
CA SER A 79 18.65 -11.35 -0.10
C SER A 79 18.45 -10.90 1.35
N TYR A 80 17.50 -10.00 1.60
CA TYR A 80 17.19 -9.50 2.93
C TYR A 80 15.92 -10.12 3.48
N ALA A 81 15.90 -10.33 4.79
CA ALA A 81 14.75 -10.83 5.52
C ALA A 81 14.56 -10.00 6.80
N LEU A 82 13.30 -9.84 7.19
CA LEU A 82 12.96 -9.16 8.44
C LEU A 82 13.04 -10.14 9.61
N ARG A 83 13.57 -9.65 10.73
CA ARG A 83 13.67 -10.40 11.98
C ARG A 83 13.22 -9.50 13.11
N PHE A 84 12.58 -10.08 14.12
CA PHE A 84 12.33 -9.36 15.35
C PHE A 84 13.66 -8.96 16.01
N ASN A 85 13.69 -7.73 16.52
CA ASN A 85 14.85 -7.17 17.22
C ASN A 85 14.79 -7.39 18.74
N GLU A 86 13.79 -8.14 19.23
CA GLU A 86 13.61 -8.39 20.64
C GLU A 86 14.59 -9.44 21.15
N ASN A 87 15.22 -9.18 22.31
CA ASN A 87 16.33 -9.99 22.83
C ASN A 87 16.01 -11.49 22.97
N ASN A 88 14.73 -11.82 23.20
CA ASN A 88 14.26 -13.19 23.39
C ASN A 88 13.59 -13.81 22.16
N GLN A 89 13.39 -13.02 21.09
CA GLN A 89 12.71 -13.48 19.88
C GLN A 89 13.54 -13.08 18.65
N LYS A 90 14.54 -13.91 18.31
CA LYS A 90 15.31 -13.80 17.06
C LYS A 90 14.60 -14.51 15.91
N MET A 91 13.27 -14.45 15.86
CA MET A 91 12.47 -15.19 14.90
C MET A 91 12.34 -14.37 13.61
N TYR A 92 12.44 -15.05 12.46
CA TYR A 92 12.24 -14.41 11.17
C TYR A 92 10.76 -14.11 10.95
N ILE A 93 10.48 -12.94 10.41
CA ILE A 93 9.14 -12.56 9.99
C ILE A 93 8.90 -13.24 8.64
N THR A 94 7.79 -13.96 8.56
CA THR A 94 7.33 -14.62 7.34
C THR A 94 5.90 -14.21 7.07
N GLU A 95 5.38 -14.48 5.88
CA GLU A 95 3.97 -14.25 5.53
C GLU A 95 2.98 -14.82 6.56
N LYS A 96 3.33 -15.86 7.31
CA LYS A 96 2.44 -16.49 8.30
C LYS A 96 2.51 -15.84 9.69
N ASN A 97 3.59 -15.11 9.99
CA ASN A 97 3.90 -14.60 11.33
C ASN A 97 4.07 -13.07 11.32
N ARG A 98 3.34 -12.38 10.43
CA ARG A 98 3.37 -10.94 10.26
C ARG A 98 2.21 -10.26 10.96
#